data_AF-A0A2V9FNR8-F1
#
_entry.id   AF-A0A2V9FNR8-F1
#
_cell.length_a   1.000
_cell.length_b   1.000
_cell.length_c   1.000
_cell.angle_alpha   90.00
_cell.angle_beta   90.00
_cell.angle_gamma   90.00
#
_symmetry.space_group_name_H-M   'P 1'
#
loop_
_entity.id
_entity.type
_entity.pdbx_description
1 polymer ?
#
loop_
_entity_poly.entity_id
_entity_poly.type
_entity_poly.pdbx_seq_one_letter_code
_entity_poly.pdbx_strand_id
1 'polypeptide(L)'
;TGSNETYGDFTFKVRPQISGVRELQFEGFILHAPDTRNEVSTQEWQGTFRAEFNNGAYTDNDVADVFTQLITTPFHIYKNMFIPNGIYHFARHQLTYGSGQDRRFTYNFFERFGGYYGGTLNEFRVRANYRPTVKFSISASETWNRFRLPLPNGNFSVLLASLQANYSSLVF
;
A
#
# COMPACT_ATOMS: atom_id res chain seq x y z
N THR A 1 21.54 19.40 9.17
CA THR A 1 20.37 19.32 10.08
C THR A 1 20.04 17.85 10.24
N GLY A 2 20.35 17.28 11.39
CA GLY A 2 20.14 15.85 11.65
C GLY A 2 18.65 15.59 11.89
N SER A 3 18.10 14.60 11.19
CA SER A 3 16.76 14.10 11.50
C SER A 3 16.80 13.38 12.84
N ASN A 4 15.88 13.70 13.75
CA ASN A 4 15.72 13.05 15.06
C ASN A 4 14.66 11.93 14.99
N GLU A 5 14.70 11.17 13.90
CA GLU A 5 13.79 10.04 13.67
C GLU A 5 14.13 8.88 14.61
N THR A 6 13.09 8.35 15.27
CA THR A 6 13.16 7.10 16.03
C THR A 6 12.31 6.05 15.35
N TYR A 7 12.90 4.89 15.09
CA TYR A 7 12.26 3.74 14.45
C TYR A 7 12.53 2.49 15.28
N GLY A 8 11.52 1.62 15.39
CA GLY A 8 11.68 0.30 15.97
C GLY A 8 10.77 -0.69 15.27
N ASP A 9 11.29 -1.87 14.98
CA ASP A 9 10.56 -2.97 14.35
C ASP A 9 10.68 -4.26 15.14
N PHE A 10 9.69 -5.13 14.94
CA PHE A 10 9.76 -6.52 15.35
C PHE A 10 9.24 -7.39 14.22
N THR A 11 9.84 -8.58 14.09
CA THR A 11 9.40 -9.58 13.12
C THR A 11 9.40 -10.94 13.80
N PHE A 12 8.27 -11.65 13.72
CA PHE A 12 8.11 -13.02 14.17
C PHE A 12 7.69 -13.91 13.01
N LYS A 13 8.38 -15.03 12.81
CA LYS A 13 8.13 -15.94 11.69
C LYS A 13 7.93 -17.36 12.19
N VAL A 14 6.95 -18.05 11.61
CA VAL A 14 6.67 -19.47 11.89
C VAL A 14 6.39 -20.24 10.61
N ARG A 15 6.76 -21.52 10.62
CA ARG A 15 6.49 -22.45 9.50
C ARG A 15 5.58 -23.56 10.01
N PRO A 16 4.25 -23.33 10.03
CA PRO A 16 3.32 -24.27 10.59
C PRO A 16 3.17 -25.51 9.69
N GLN A 17 2.83 -26.65 10.28
CA GLN A 17 2.48 -27.87 9.54
C GLN A 17 1.01 -27.82 9.06
N ILE A 18 0.62 -26.73 8.38
CA ILE A 18 -0.72 -26.53 7.80
C ILE A 18 -0.63 -26.75 6.30
N SER A 19 -1.53 -27.55 5.73
CA SER A 19 -1.54 -27.83 4.29
C SER A 19 -1.62 -26.54 3.46
N GLY A 20 -0.71 -26.40 2.49
CA GLY A 20 -0.68 -25.27 1.56
C GLY A 20 0.02 -24.01 2.08
N VAL A 21 0.24 -23.87 3.40
CA VAL A 21 0.94 -22.73 4.01
C VAL A 21 2.42 -23.07 4.19
N ARG A 22 3.30 -22.19 3.73
CA ARG A 22 4.76 -22.34 3.82
C ARG A 22 5.33 -21.62 5.04
N GLU A 23 4.91 -20.38 5.24
CA GLU A 23 5.43 -19.51 6.29
C GLU A 23 4.40 -18.45 6.65
N LEU A 24 4.29 -18.11 7.93
CA LEU A 24 3.52 -16.98 8.42
C LEU A 24 4.49 -15.99 9.07
N GLN A 25 4.28 -14.71 8.84
CA GLN A 25 5.06 -13.64 9.44
C GLN A 25 4.14 -12.62 10.08
N PHE A 26 4.51 -12.18 11.28
CA PHE A 26 3.88 -11.08 12.00
C PHE A 26 4.96 -10.02 12.20
N GLU A 27 4.70 -8.86 11.65
CA GLU A 27 5.61 -7.72 11.70
C GLU A 27 4.90 -6.58 12.42
N GLY A 28 5.65 -5.74 13.09
CA GLY A 28 5.13 -4.44 13.44
C GLY A 28 6.25 -3.45 13.65
N PHE A 29 5.96 -2.19 13.37
CA PHE A 29 6.91 -1.12 13.58
C PHE A 29 6.23 0.11 14.18
N ILE A 30 7.07 0.94 14.77
CA ILE A 30 6.74 2.27 15.24
C ILE A 30 7.73 3.24 14.60
N LEU A 31 7.20 4.32 14.03
CA LEU A 31 7.98 5.45 13.55
C LEU A 31 7.57 6.69 14.34
N HIS A 32 8.57 7.45 14.78
CA HIS A 32 8.40 8.79 15.33
C HIS A 32 9.36 9.73 14.62
N ALA A 33 8.82 10.62 13.80
CA ALA A 33 9.57 11.57 12.97
C ALA A 33 9.13 13.01 13.31
N PRO A 34 9.86 13.71 14.19
CA PRO A 34 9.60 15.11 14.50
C PRO A 34 10.18 16.07 13.44
N ASP A 35 9.63 17.28 13.36
CA ASP A 35 10.11 18.38 12.52
C ASP A 35 11.37 19.04 13.11
N THR A 36 11.91 20.05 12.41
CA THR A 36 13.12 20.77 12.85
C THR A 36 12.93 21.61 14.13
N ARG A 37 11.69 21.76 14.61
CA ARG A 37 11.31 22.39 15.87
C ARG A 37 10.92 21.36 16.94
N ASN A 38 11.16 20.08 16.67
CA ASN A 38 10.86 18.95 17.54
C ASN A 38 9.35 18.72 17.79
N GLU A 39 8.49 19.20 16.89
CA GLU A 39 7.04 18.89 16.87
C GLU A 39 6.79 17.65 15.99
N VAL A 40 5.78 16.83 16.27
CA VAL A 40 5.53 15.61 15.49
C VAL A 40 5.19 15.96 14.04
N SER A 41 6.05 15.57 13.09
CA SER A 41 5.73 15.65 11.66
C SER A 41 4.96 14.41 11.23
N THR A 42 5.44 13.23 11.62
CA THR A 42 4.79 11.94 11.39
C THR A 42 5.01 11.03 12.60
N GLN A 43 3.97 10.35 13.03
CA GLN A 43 4.05 9.21 13.93
C GLN A 43 3.18 8.09 13.36
N GLU A 44 3.71 6.88 13.34
CA GLU A 44 3.06 5.73 12.73
C GLU A 44 3.26 4.50 13.62
N TRP A 45 2.21 3.70 13.75
CA TRP A 45 2.28 2.35 14.26
C TRP A 45 1.58 1.43 13.27
N GLN A 46 2.30 0.40 12.86
CA GLN A 46 1.82 -0.55 11.87
C GLN A 46 2.00 -1.97 12.39
N GLY A 47 0.98 -2.80 12.20
CA GLY A 47 1.01 -4.24 12.41
C GLY A 47 0.67 -4.94 11.10
N THR A 48 1.58 -5.78 10.62
CA THR A 48 1.48 -6.46 9.34
C THR A 48 1.46 -7.97 9.53
N PHE A 49 0.56 -8.64 8.81
CA PHE A 49 0.48 -10.09 8.72
C PHE A 49 0.76 -10.54 7.29
N ARG A 50 1.74 -11.44 7.15
CA ARG A 50 2.10 -12.06 5.89
C ARG A 50 1.92 -13.55 5.95
N ALA A 51 1.46 -14.12 4.84
CA ALA A 51 1.38 -15.55 4.65
C ALA A 51 1.99 -15.90 3.29
N GLU A 52 2.91 -16.84 3.28
CA GLU A 52 3.52 -17.41 2.09
C GLU A 52 2.94 -18.80 1.86
N PHE A 53 2.53 -19.10 0.63
CA PHE A 53 1.93 -20.39 0.27
C PHE A 53 2.91 -21.26 -0.52
N ASN A 54 2.72 -22.58 -0.45
CA ASN A 54 3.58 -23.55 -1.15
C ASN A 54 3.55 -23.41 -2.68
N ASN A 55 2.49 -22.81 -3.22
CA ASN A 55 2.31 -22.58 -4.65
C ASN A 55 2.92 -21.25 -5.15
N GLY A 56 3.68 -20.56 -4.29
CA GLY A 56 4.33 -19.27 -4.53
C GLY A 56 3.44 -18.05 -4.30
N ALA A 57 2.13 -18.23 -4.06
CA ALA A 57 1.25 -17.12 -3.72
C ALA A 57 1.60 -16.55 -2.34
N TYR A 58 1.14 -15.34 -2.08
CA TYR A 58 1.36 -14.66 -0.80
C TYR A 58 0.21 -13.74 -0.43
N THR A 59 0.13 -13.40 0.86
CA THR A 59 -0.60 -12.23 1.35
C THR A 59 0.34 -11.28 2.07
N ASP A 60 0.06 -9.98 1.98
CA ASP A 60 0.78 -8.94 2.72
C ASP A 60 -0.24 -7.91 3.21
N ASN A 61 -0.58 -7.98 4.50
CA ASN A 61 -1.75 -7.30 5.03
C ASN A 61 -1.36 -6.41 6.20
N ASP A 62 -1.59 -5.11 6.08
CA ASP A 62 -1.46 -4.19 7.20
C ASP A 62 -2.78 -4.26 7.96
N VAL A 63 -2.78 -5.11 9.00
CA VAL A 63 -3.95 -5.41 9.82
C VAL A 63 -4.34 -4.19 10.64
N ALA A 64 -3.38 -3.35 11.01
CA ALA A 64 -3.63 -2.03 11.55
C ALA A 64 -2.49 -1.11 11.15
N ASP A 65 -2.85 0.06 10.63
CA ASP A 65 -1.90 1.07 10.19
C ASP A 65 -2.41 2.44 10.66
N VAL A 66 -1.77 3.00 11.70
CA VAL A 66 -2.27 4.13 12.49
C VAL A 66 -1.29 5.29 12.41
N PHE A 67 -1.78 6.46 11.99
CA PHE A 67 -0.96 7.64 11.76
C PHE A 67 -1.40 8.83 12.60
N THR A 68 -0.42 9.62 12.99
CA THR A 68 -0.53 11.06 13.23
C THR A 68 0.36 11.76 12.22
N GLN A 69 -0.19 12.65 11.40
CA GLN A 69 0.55 13.36 10.37
C GLN A 69 0.24 14.84 10.39
N LEU A 70 1.28 15.67 10.44
CA LEU A 70 1.19 17.11 10.27
C LEU A 70 1.38 17.48 8.80
N ILE A 71 0.36 18.11 8.23
CA ILE A 71 0.42 18.72 6.90
C ILE A 71 0.67 20.22 7.08
N THR A 72 1.84 20.70 6.67
CA THR A 72 2.23 22.12 6.79
C THR A 72 1.86 22.93 5.55
N THR A 73 1.83 22.30 4.37
CA THR A 73 1.43 22.91 3.10
C THR A 73 0.27 22.12 2.50
N PRO A 74 -0.84 22.77 2.09
CA PRO A 74 -1.92 22.08 1.43
C PRO A 74 -1.43 21.32 0.20
N PHE A 75 -1.83 20.06 0.06
CA PHE A 75 -1.43 19.24 -1.09
C PHE A 75 -2.63 18.81 -1.91
N HIS A 76 -2.39 18.76 -3.22
CA HIS A 76 -3.39 18.45 -4.23
C HIS A 76 -3.61 16.93 -4.33
N ILE A 77 -4.88 16.50 -4.35
CA ILE A 77 -5.23 15.09 -4.55
C ILE A 77 -5.82 14.87 -5.95
N TYR A 78 -6.85 15.63 -6.30
CA TYR A 78 -7.58 15.44 -7.55
C TYR A 78 -8.40 16.68 -7.89
N LYS A 79 -8.41 17.08 -9.17
CA LYS A 79 -9.14 18.27 -9.67
C LYS A 79 -8.85 19.55 -8.87
N ASN A 80 -9.81 20.09 -8.12
CA ASN A 80 -9.62 21.29 -7.30
C ASN A 80 -9.64 20.95 -5.80
N MET A 81 -9.26 19.72 -5.45
CA MET A 81 -9.32 19.23 -4.08
C MET A 81 -7.95 19.19 -3.43
N PHE A 82 -7.86 19.89 -2.31
CA PHE A 82 -6.65 20.03 -1.51
C PHE A 82 -6.94 19.57 -0.09
N ILE A 83 -6.02 18.81 0.49
CA ILE A 83 -6.04 18.57 1.93
C ILE A 83 -5.45 19.81 2.60
N PRO A 84 -6.19 20.48 3.51
CA PRO A 84 -5.68 21.66 4.17
C PRO A 84 -4.53 21.32 5.13
N ASN A 85 -3.83 22.36 5.57
CA ASN A 85 -2.86 22.22 6.63
C ASN A 85 -3.56 21.84 7.94
N GLY A 86 -2.89 20.98 8.73
CA GLY A 86 -3.45 20.49 9.99
C GLY A 86 -2.81 19.19 10.44
N ILE A 87 -3.17 18.77 11.65
CA ILE A 87 -2.77 17.48 12.20
C ILE A 87 -3.92 16.50 11.93
N TYR A 88 -3.58 15.38 11.30
CA TYR A 88 -4.51 14.33 10.97
C TYR A 88 -4.19 13.08 11.73
N HIS A 89 -5.21 12.51 12.36
CA HIS A 89 -5.15 11.20 13.01
C HIS A 89 -6.09 10.26 12.28
N PHE A 90 -5.59 9.11 11.86
CA PHE A 90 -6.42 8.10 11.21
C PHE A 90 -5.80 6.72 11.33
N ALA A 91 -6.67 5.72 11.22
CA ALA A 91 -6.29 4.32 11.11
C ALA A 91 -6.82 3.77 9.78
N ARG A 92 -6.06 2.89 9.15
CA ARG A 92 -6.45 2.18 7.93
C ARG A 92 -5.98 0.73 7.98
N HIS A 93 -6.49 -0.03 7.04
CA HIS A 93 -6.19 -1.43 6.82
C HIS A 93 -5.81 -1.64 5.36
N GLN A 94 -4.90 -2.57 5.11
CA GLN A 94 -4.49 -2.97 3.79
C GLN A 94 -4.52 -4.49 3.68
N LEU A 95 -5.10 -4.99 2.60
CA LEU A 95 -5.12 -6.41 2.28
C LEU A 95 -4.50 -6.62 0.90
N THR A 96 -3.58 -7.57 0.80
CA THR A 96 -2.94 -7.90 -0.47
C THR A 96 -2.97 -9.40 -0.67
N TYR A 97 -3.30 -9.84 -1.89
CA TYR A 97 -3.10 -11.22 -2.33
C TYR A 97 -2.40 -11.23 -3.69
N GLY A 98 -1.28 -11.94 -3.78
CA GLY A 98 -0.51 -12.10 -5.01
C GLY A 98 -0.36 -13.57 -5.39
N SER A 99 -0.37 -13.86 -6.68
CA SER A 99 -0.01 -15.19 -7.20
C SER A 99 1.51 -15.42 -7.13
N GLY A 100 1.93 -16.68 -7.32
CA GLY A 100 3.33 -17.03 -7.56
C GLY A 100 3.94 -16.25 -8.73
N GLN A 101 5.07 -15.60 -8.46
CA GLN A 101 5.78 -14.73 -9.42
C GLN A 101 6.62 -15.52 -10.44
N ASP A 102 6.75 -16.82 -10.24
CA ASP A 102 7.42 -17.78 -11.11
C ASP A 102 6.55 -18.19 -12.33
N ARG A 103 5.30 -17.75 -12.39
CA ARG A 103 4.34 -18.12 -13.43
C ARG A 103 4.36 -17.17 -14.63
N ARG A 104 3.93 -17.68 -15.79
CA ARG A 104 3.73 -16.84 -17.00
C ARG A 104 2.59 -15.84 -16.82
N PHE A 105 1.53 -16.26 -16.13
CA PHE A 105 0.43 -15.38 -15.75
C PHE A 105 0.51 -15.12 -14.25
N THR A 106 0.57 -13.84 -13.90
CA THR A 106 0.66 -13.37 -12.52
C THR A 106 -0.43 -12.35 -12.27
N TYR A 107 -0.96 -12.33 -11.06
CA TYR A 107 -1.97 -11.37 -10.67
C TYR A 107 -1.78 -10.94 -9.22
N ASN A 108 -2.26 -9.74 -8.91
CA ASN A 108 -2.24 -9.16 -7.59
C ASN A 108 -3.54 -8.39 -7.36
N PHE A 109 -4.12 -8.61 -6.18
CA PHE A 109 -5.25 -7.85 -5.66
C PHE A 109 -4.78 -7.08 -4.44
N PHE A 110 -5.21 -5.83 -4.36
CA PHE A 110 -4.88 -4.91 -3.28
C PHE A 110 -6.15 -4.17 -2.89
N GLU A 111 -6.44 -4.12 -1.61
CA GLU A 111 -7.51 -3.32 -1.05
C GLU A 111 -6.97 -2.52 0.13
N ARG A 112 -7.29 -1.23 0.19
CA ARG A 112 -7.00 -0.38 1.33
C ARG A 112 -8.24 0.37 1.74
N PHE A 113 -8.56 0.33 3.03
CA PHE A 113 -9.75 0.98 3.55
C PHE A 113 -9.53 1.57 4.94
N GLY A 114 -10.23 2.65 5.25
CA GLY A 114 -10.22 3.28 6.57
C GLY A 114 -10.16 4.79 6.49
N GLY A 115 -9.63 5.40 7.53
CA GLY A 115 -9.49 6.84 7.65
C GLY A 115 -8.46 7.41 6.67
N TYR A 116 -8.72 8.63 6.20
CA TYR A 116 -7.90 9.33 5.23
C TYR A 116 -8.12 10.84 5.36
N TYR A 117 -7.17 11.54 5.99
CA TYR A 117 -7.16 13.00 6.17
C TYR A 117 -8.50 13.60 6.64
N GLY A 118 -9.03 13.09 7.75
CA GLY A 118 -10.31 13.53 8.35
C GLY A 118 -11.56 12.93 7.71
N GLY A 119 -11.41 12.21 6.59
CA GLY A 119 -12.46 11.43 5.94
C GLY A 119 -12.10 9.95 5.84
N THR A 120 -12.58 9.29 4.78
CA THR A 120 -12.27 7.88 4.49
C THR A 120 -11.87 7.68 3.03
N LEU A 121 -11.01 6.69 2.79
CA LEU A 121 -10.68 6.20 1.46
C LEU A 121 -10.95 4.69 1.41
N ASN A 122 -11.61 4.25 0.34
CA ASN A 122 -11.57 2.85 -0.10
C ASN A 122 -10.85 2.80 -1.45
N GLU A 123 -9.70 2.15 -1.48
CA GLU A 123 -8.92 1.87 -2.69
C GLU A 123 -9.00 0.37 -2.98
N PHE A 124 -9.35 0.02 -4.21
CA PHE A 124 -9.21 -1.33 -4.72
C PHE A 124 -8.34 -1.28 -5.98
N ARG A 125 -7.40 -2.22 -6.09
CA ARG A 125 -6.52 -2.33 -7.24
C ARG A 125 -6.38 -3.79 -7.65
N VAL A 126 -6.48 -4.02 -8.96
CA VAL A 126 -6.13 -5.29 -9.58
C VAL A 126 -5.00 -5.07 -10.57
N ARG A 127 -4.05 -5.98 -10.58
CA ARG A 127 -2.98 -6.04 -11.58
C ARG A 127 -2.89 -7.46 -12.13
N ALA A 128 -2.78 -7.58 -13.44
CA ALA A 128 -2.48 -8.82 -14.12
C ALA A 128 -1.29 -8.62 -15.05
N ASN A 129 -0.41 -9.61 -15.12
CA ASN A 129 0.73 -9.60 -16.02
C ASN A 129 0.87 -10.97 -16.68
N TYR A 130 1.06 -10.95 -18.00
CA TYR A 130 1.20 -12.11 -18.83
C TYR A 130 2.51 -12.03 -19.63
N ARG A 131 3.38 -13.01 -19.41
CA ARG A 131 4.68 -13.18 -20.06
C ARG A 131 4.68 -14.46 -20.89
N PRO A 132 4.20 -14.42 -22.14
CA PRO A 132 4.19 -15.61 -23.01
C PRO A 132 5.59 -16.06 -23.40
N THR A 133 6.55 -15.14 -23.51
CA THR A 133 7.95 -15.42 -23.85
C THR A 133 8.89 -14.61 -22.96
N VAL A 134 10.18 -14.95 -22.92
CA VAL A 134 11.18 -14.18 -22.17
C VAL A 134 11.40 -12.77 -22.73
N LYS A 135 11.01 -12.52 -23.99
CA LYS A 135 11.19 -11.25 -24.68
C LYS A 135 9.96 -10.36 -24.66
N PHE A 136 8.78 -10.87 -24.27
CA PHE A 136 7.53 -10.15 -24.38
C PHE A 136 6.67 -10.31 -23.13
N SER A 137 6.13 -9.20 -22.64
CA SER A 137 5.18 -9.18 -21.53
C SER A 137 4.10 -8.13 -21.74
N ILE A 138 2.88 -8.43 -21.31
CA ILE A 138 1.77 -7.49 -21.25
C ILE A 138 1.30 -7.40 -19.80
N SER A 139 1.12 -6.19 -19.28
CA SER A 139 0.50 -5.95 -17.99
C SER A 139 -0.70 -5.04 -18.11
N ALA A 140 -1.77 -5.38 -17.40
CA ALA A 140 -2.95 -4.55 -17.22
C ALA A 140 -3.13 -4.25 -15.73
N SER A 141 -3.63 -3.07 -15.42
CA SER A 141 -4.03 -2.73 -14.05
C SER A 141 -5.21 -1.78 -14.04
N GLU A 142 -6.02 -1.89 -12.99
CA GLU A 142 -7.15 -1.02 -12.73
C GLU A 142 -7.14 -0.63 -11.26
N THR A 143 -7.38 0.65 -10.97
CA THR A 143 -7.44 1.20 -9.62
C THR A 143 -8.73 2.00 -9.47
N TRP A 144 -9.53 1.63 -8.48
CA TRP A 144 -10.74 2.33 -8.08
C TRP A 144 -10.51 2.96 -6.71
N ASN A 145 -10.62 4.28 -6.64
CA ASN A 145 -10.56 5.03 -5.39
C ASN A 145 -11.93 5.64 -5.12
N ARG A 146 -12.49 5.42 -3.92
CA ARG A 146 -13.69 6.09 -3.43
C ARG A 146 -13.32 6.94 -2.23
N PHE A 147 -13.39 8.25 -2.41
CA PHE A 147 -13.12 9.23 -1.37
C PHE A 147 -14.41 9.68 -0.71
N ARG A 148 -14.37 9.88 0.62
CA ARG A 148 -15.38 10.61 1.37
C ARG A 148 -14.66 11.53 2.34
N LEU A 149 -14.43 12.76 1.90
CA LEU A 149 -13.70 13.78 2.66
C LEU A 149 -14.64 14.84 3.22
N PRO A 150 -14.32 15.44 4.38
CA PRO A 150 -15.05 16.56 4.96
C PRO A 150 -14.73 17.89 4.25
N LEU A 151 -14.78 17.88 2.92
CA LEU A 151 -14.47 19.02 2.04
C LEU A 151 -15.64 19.23 1.06
N PRO A 152 -15.83 20.45 0.53
CA PRO A 152 -16.78 20.68 -0.56
C PRO A 152 -16.49 19.73 -1.73
N ASN A 153 -17.51 18.98 -2.19
CA ASN A 153 -17.38 17.93 -3.21
C ASN A 153 -16.41 16.77 -2.84
N GLY A 154 -16.18 16.54 -1.55
CA GLY A 154 -15.25 15.53 -1.04
C GLY A 154 -15.71 14.07 -1.20
N ASN A 155 -16.93 13.84 -1.71
CA ASN A 155 -17.43 12.50 -2.03
C ASN A 155 -17.37 12.27 -3.54
N PHE A 156 -16.38 11.52 -4.00
CA PHE A 156 -16.16 11.24 -5.41
C PHE A 156 -15.36 9.96 -5.59
N SER A 157 -15.37 9.43 -6.82
CA SER A 157 -14.58 8.28 -7.20
C SER A 157 -13.61 8.61 -8.32
N VAL A 158 -12.44 7.96 -8.32
CA VAL A 158 -11.46 8.02 -9.40
C VAL A 158 -11.19 6.62 -9.89
N LEU A 159 -11.28 6.44 -11.21
CA LEU A 159 -10.93 5.20 -11.88
C LEU A 159 -9.71 5.43 -12.76
N LEU A 160 -8.66 4.62 -12.59
CA LEU A 160 -7.48 4.62 -13.43
C LEU A 160 -7.25 3.23 -13.99
N ALA A 161 -7.20 3.12 -15.32
CA ALA A 161 -6.82 1.90 -16.02
C ALA A 161 -5.49 2.12 -16.73
N SER A 162 -4.65 1.09 -16.77
CA SER A 162 -3.37 1.11 -17.47
C SER A 162 -3.14 -0.21 -18.18
N LEU A 163 -2.63 -0.12 -19.40
CA LEU A 163 -2.18 -1.25 -20.22
C LEU A 163 -0.77 -0.95 -20.71
N GLN A 164 0.16 -1.88 -20.49
CA GLN A 164 1.55 -1.77 -20.91
C GLN A 164 1.97 -3.06 -21.61
N ALA A 165 2.70 -2.93 -22.71
CA ALA A 165 3.36 -4.03 -23.39
C ALA A 165 4.86 -3.73 -23.48
N ASN A 166 5.70 -4.69 -23.12
CA ASN A 166 7.15 -4.58 -23.17
C ASN A 166 7.71 -5.65 -24.13
N TYR A 167 8.71 -5.25 -24.91
CA TYR A 167 9.48 -6.14 -25.78
C TYR A 167 10.98 -5.90 -25.61
N SER A 168 11.76 -6.97 -25.54
CA SER A 168 13.21 -6.91 -25.41
C SER A 168 13.90 -7.62 -26.58
N SER A 169 14.76 -6.89 -27.28
CA SER A 169 15.66 -7.42 -28.30
C SER A 169 17.11 -7.29 -27.84
N LEU A 170 17.94 -8.29 -28.16
CA LEU A 170 19.39 -8.16 -28.05
C LEU A 170 19.88 -7.37 -29.26
N VAL A 171 20.77 -6.40 -29.02
CA VAL A 171 21.54 -5.73 -30.07
C VAL A 171 22.92 -6.38 -30.05
N PHE A 172 23.39 -6.84 -31.21
CA PHE A 172 24.72 -7.40 -31.43
C PHE A 172 25.61 -6.37 -32.13
#